data_AF-A0A420Z9F0-F1
#
_entry.id   AF-A0A420Z9F0-F1
#
_cell.length_a   1.000
_cell.length_b   1.000
_cell.length_c   1.000
_cell.angle_alpha   90.00
_cell.angle_beta   90.00
_cell.angle_gamma   90.00
#
_symmetry.space_group_name_H-M   'P 1'
#
loop_
_entity.id
_entity.type
_entity.pdbx_description
1 polymer ?
#
loop_
_entity_poly.entity_id
_entity_poly.type
_entity_poly.pdbx_seq_one_letter_code
_entity_poly.pdbx_strand_id
1 'polypeptide(L)' 'SKHAKVYHLPNCNEYKRTIVELHLGESWFCTEKEAQQAGYIKSKHCP' A
#
# COMPACT_ATOMS: atom_id res chain seq x y z
N SER A 1 -14.87 -11.77 3.12
CA SER A 1 -13.72 -11.36 3.96
C SER A 1 -13.02 -10.20 3.29
N LYS A 2 -13.01 -8.99 3.87
CA LYS A 2 -12.31 -7.84 3.28
C LYS A 2 -10.83 -7.97 3.64
N HIS A 3 -9.99 -8.30 2.66
CA HIS A 3 -8.55 -8.11 2.79
C HIS A 3 -8.29 -6.62 3.03
N ALA A 4 -7.51 -6.29 4.07
CA ALA A 4 -7.14 -4.91 4.33
C ALA A 4 -6.22 -4.42 3.21
N LYS A 5 -6.56 -3.27 2.62
CA LYS A 5 -5.69 -2.59 1.66
C LYS A 5 -4.49 -2.01 2.41
N VAL A 6 -3.27 -2.40 2.07
CA VAL A 6 -2.05 -1.96 2.74
C VAL A 6 -1.13 -1.20 1.78
N TYR A 7 -0.40 -0.21 2.29
CA TYR A 7 0.64 0.48 1.52
C TYR A 7 2.03 0.17 2.09
N HIS A 8 3.03 0.19 1.20
CA HIS A 8 4.44 -0.01 1.51
C HIS A 8 5.23 1.24 1.15
N LEU A 9 6.09 1.69 2.06
CA LEU A 9 7.10 2.72 1.81
C LEU A 9 8.38 2.12 1.19
N PRO A 10 9.23 2.92 0.53
CA PRO A 10 10.48 2.44 -0.07
C PRO A 10 11.42 1.71 0.89
N ASN A 11 11.34 1.98 2.19
CA ASN A 11 12.15 1.33 3.24
C ASN A 11 11.52 0.04 3.80
N CYS A 12 10.34 -0.37 3.34
CA CYS A 12 9.71 -1.62 3.79
C CYS A 12 10.30 -2.83 3.05
N ASN A 13 10.48 -3.94 3.76
CA ASN A 13 11.07 -5.17 3.19
C ASN A 13 10.35 -5.66 1.94
N GLU A 14 9.01 -5.59 1.94
CA GLU A 14 8.17 -6.08 0.84
C GLU A 14 7.92 -5.04 -0.26
N TYR A 15 8.48 -3.82 -0.17
CA TYR A 15 8.22 -2.75 -1.15
C TYR A 15 8.55 -3.19 -2.58
N LYS A 16 9.72 -3.83 -2.77
CA LYS A 16 10.18 -4.30 -4.09
C LYS A 16 9.42 -5.52 -4.61
N ARG A 17 8.65 -6.20 -3.76
CA ARG A 17 7.88 -7.41 -4.11
C ARG A 17 6.39 -7.12 -4.27
N THR A 18 5.93 -5.95 -3.84
CA THR A 18 4.54 -5.54 -3.96
C THR A 18 4.19 -5.35 -5.43
N ILE A 19 3.21 -6.12 -5.91
CA ILE A 19 2.61 -5.96 -7.22
C ILE A 19 1.36 -5.11 -7.02
N VAL A 20 1.22 -4.03 -7.79
CA VAL A 20 0.04 -3.17 -7.75
C VAL A 20 -0.90 -3.58 -8.88
N GLU A 21 -2.01 -4.19 -8.51
CA GLU A 21 -3.02 -4.67 -9.44
C GLU A 21 -4.00 -3.56 -9.82
N LEU A 22 -3.58 -2.68 -10.74
CA LEU A 22 -4.40 -1.55 -11.22
C LEU A 22 -5.82 -1.95 -11.63
N HIS A 23 -5.98 -3.12 -12.25
CA HIS A 23 -7.26 -3.64 -12.71
C HIS A 23 -8.22 -4.01 -11.56
N LEU A 24 -7.70 -4.20 -10.34
CA LEU A 24 -8.47 -4.41 -9.11
C LEU A 24 -8.66 -3.11 -8.29
N GLY A 25 -8.28 -1.96 -8.86
CA GLY A 25 -8.38 -0.67 -8.20
C GLY A 25 -7.28 -0.44 -7.14
N GLU A 26 -6.13 -1.07 -7.30
CA GLU A 26 -4.91 -0.72 -6.57
C GLU A 26 -4.20 0.47 -7.22
N SER A 27 -3.36 1.18 -6.47
CA SER A 27 -2.69 2.39 -6.96
C SER A 27 -1.39 2.69 -6.21
N TRP A 28 -0.51 3.44 -6.87
CA TRP A 28 0.61 4.12 -6.23
C TRP A 28 0.15 5.48 -5.72
N PHE A 29 0.80 5.96 -4.66
CA PHE A 29 0.52 7.24 -4.04
C PHE A 29 1.82 8.03 -3.89
N CYS A 30 1.74 9.35 -4.02
CA CYS A 30 2.89 10.23 -3.81
C CYS A 30 3.18 10.41 -2.31
N THR A 31 2.15 10.35 -1.47
CA THR A 31 2.27 10.52 -0.01
C THR A 31 1.49 9.46 0.76
N GLU A 32 1.91 9.18 2.01
CA GLU A 32 1.14 8.32 2.92
C GLU A 32 -0.29 8.86 3.14
N LYS A 33 -0.44 10.19 3.18
CA LYS A 33 -1.74 10.85 3.36
C LYS A 33 -2.72 10.48 2.23
N GLU A 34 -2.27 10.47 0.98
CA GLU A 34 -3.09 10.06 -0.16
C GLU A 34 -3.53 8.59 -0.05
N ALA A 35 -2.60 7.70 0.34
CA ALA A 35 -2.91 6.28 0.55
C ALA A 35 -3.97 6.10 1.65
N GLN A 36 -3.83 6.82 2.77
CA GLN A 36 -4.77 6.80 3.89
C GLN A 36 -6.15 7.34 3.48
N GLN A 37 -6.20 8.44 2.71
CA GLN A 37 -7.44 8.99 2.15
C GLN A 37 -8.12 8.01 1.19
N ALA A 38 -7.35 7.20 0.46
CA ALA A 38 -7.85 6.12 -0.39
C ALA A 38 -8.23 4.83 0.39
N GLY A 39 -8.13 4.84 1.72
CA GLY A 39 -8.53 3.74 2.60
C GLY A 39 -7.48 2.65 2.80
N TYR A 40 -6.22 2.91 2.46
CA TYR A 40 -5.09 2.00 2.73
C TYR A 40 -4.52 2.27 4.13
N ILE A 41 -4.00 1.23 4.77
CA ILE A 41 -3.27 1.32 6.05
C ILE A 41 -1.79 1.00 5.87
N LYS A 42 -0.91 1.57 6.70
CA LYS A 42 0.53 1.25 6.63
C LYS A 42 0.73 -0.24 6.90
N SER A 43 1.54 -0.91 6.08
CA SER A 43 1.90 -2.30 6.32
C SER A 43 2.60 -2.45 7.69
N LYS A 44 2.21 -3.45 8.47
CA LYS A 44 2.81 -3.75 9.78
C LYS A 44 4.27 -4.20 9.69
N HIS A 45 4.73 -4.58 8.49
CA HIS A 45 6.10 -5.03 8.23
C HIS A 45 6.99 -3.92 7.65
N CYS A 46 6.48 -2.68 7.63
CA CYS A 46 7.31 -1.52 7.44
C CYS A 46 8.03 -1.18 8.75
N PRO A 47 9.29 -0.73 8.71
CA PRO A 47 9.96 -0.16 9.87
C PRO A 47 9.26 1.11 10.38
#